data_AF-A0A1F4QWG2-F1
#
_entry.id   AF-A0A1F4QWG2-F1
#
_cell.length_a   1.000
_cell.length_b   1.000
_cell.length_c   1.000
_cell.angle_alpha   90.00
_cell.angle_beta   90.00
_cell.angle_gamma   90.00
#
_symmetry.space_group_name_H-M   'P 1'
#
loop_
_entity.id
_entity.type
_entity.pdbx_description
1 polymer ?
#
loop_
_entity_poly.entity_id
_entity_poly.type
_entity_poly.pdbx_seq_one_letter_code
_entity_poly.pdbx_strand_id
1 'polypeptide(L)' 'MTPLPEALQEAIEKGELTEAQLRELIALEAQALGLTYEEAVRRARDRCLPKNHIAADLELLVQLLPA' A
#
# COMPACT_ATOMS: atom_id res chain seq x y z
N MET A 1 11.65 -6.20 -6.98
CA MET A 1 11.19 -5.16 -6.06
C MET A 1 11.59 -3.83 -6.65
N THR A 2 10.62 -2.97 -6.94
CA THR A 2 10.89 -1.57 -7.30
C THR A 2 11.40 -0.89 -6.03
N PRO A 3 12.55 -0.19 -6.06
CA PRO A 3 13.02 0.52 -4.87
C PRO A 3 11.96 1.54 -4.44
N LEU A 4 11.64 1.55 -3.15
CA LEU A 4 10.78 2.58 -2.57
C LEU A 4 11.48 3.94 -2.74
N PRO A 5 10.74 5.01 -3.07
CA PRO A 5 11.24 6.37 -2.98
C PRO A 5 11.86 6.63 -1.60
N GLU A 6 13.06 7.24 -1.55
CA GLU A 6 13.78 7.50 -0.29
C GLU A 6 12.90 8.26 0.73
N ALA A 7 12.10 9.22 0.26
CA ALA A 7 11.19 9.98 1.11
C ALA A 7 10.11 9.11 1.78
N LEU A 8 9.67 8.02 1.13
CA LEU A 8 8.74 7.05 1.73
C LEU A 8 9.46 6.15 2.72
N GLN A 9 10.67 5.69 2.36
CA GLN A 9 11.47 4.87 3.26
C GLN A 9 11.83 5.61 4.55
N GLU A 10 12.26 6.87 4.46
CA GLU A 10 12.59 7.70 5.63
C GLU A 10 11.35 7.95 6.52
N ALA A 11 10.18 8.14 5.92
CA ALA A 11 8.93 8.31 6.64
C ALA A 11 8.49 7.03 7.39
N ILE A 12 8.71 5.85 6.78
CA ILE A 12 8.52 4.56 7.45
C ILE A 12 9.48 4.42 8.64
N GLU A 13 10.77 4.71 8.44
CA GLU A 13 11.81 4.59 9.46
C GLU A 13 11.56 5.52 10.65
N LYS A 14 11.01 6.72 10.42
CA LYS A 14 10.64 7.68 11.46
C LYS A 14 9.27 7.39 12.10
N GLY A 15 8.46 6.51 11.51
CA GLY A 15 7.08 6.29 11.93
C GLY A 15 6.15 7.48 11.66
N GLU A 16 6.55 8.40 10.78
CA GLU A 16 5.84 9.64 10.45
C GLU A 16 5.18 9.56 9.06
N LEU A 17 4.64 8.39 8.72
CA LEU A 17 4.00 8.19 7.43
C LEU A 17 2.74 9.06 7.34
N THR A 18 2.77 10.05 6.46
CA THR A 18 1.58 10.88 6.20
C THR A 18 0.56 10.09 5.40
N GLU A 19 -0.71 10.53 5.43
CA GLU A 19 -1.76 9.88 4.64
C GLU A 19 -1.46 9.92 3.13
N ALA A 20 -0.88 11.01 2.62
CA ALA A 20 -0.49 11.12 1.22
C ALA A 20 0.57 10.07 0.85
N GLN A 21 1.57 9.90 1.71
CA GLN A 21 2.63 8.90 1.53
C GLN A 21 2.10 7.47 1.65
N LEU A 22 1.15 7.23 2.55
CA LEU A 22 0.47 5.94 2.66
C LEU A 22 -0.30 5.61 1.37
N ARG A 23 -1.01 6.58 0.80
CA ARG A 23 -1.71 6.41 -0.48
C ARG A 23 -0.75 6.12 -1.63
N GLU A 24 0.42 6.75 -1.66
CA GLU A 24 1.47 6.47 -2.65
C GLU A 24 2.02 5.04 -2.52
N LEU A 25 2.28 4.58 -1.29
CA LEU A 25 2.70 3.20 -1.00
C LEU A 25 1.67 2.18 -1.50
N ILE A 26 0.40 2.40 -1.18
CA ILE A 26 -0.71 1.55 -1.66
C ILE A 26 -0.76 1.54 -3.19
N ALA A 27 -0.54 2.69 -3.84
CA ALA A 27 -0.54 2.77 -5.30
C ALA A 27 0.64 2.02 -5.94
N LEU A 28 1.83 2.02 -5.31
CA LEU A 28 3.00 1.27 -5.77
C LEU A 28 2.76 -0.24 -5.68
N GLU A 29 2.22 -0.72 -4.57
CA GLU A 29 1.91 -2.14 -4.38
C GLU A 29 0.75 -2.59 -5.27
N ALA A 30 -0.27 -1.74 -5.45
CA ALA A 30 -1.34 -1.98 -6.40
C ALA A 30 -0.79 -2.19 -7.82
N GLN A 31 0.14 -1.34 -8.27
CA GLN A 31 0.78 -1.47 -9.58
C GLN A 31 1.57 -2.78 -9.70
N ALA A 32 2.25 -3.21 -8.64
CA ALA A 32 2.95 -4.50 -8.61
C ALA A 32 2.00 -5.70 -8.73
N LEU A 33 0.74 -5.54 -8.32
CA LEU A 33 -0.35 -6.52 -8.52
C LEU A 33 -1.12 -6.34 -9.83
N GLY A 34 -0.77 -5.33 -10.65
CA GLY A 34 -1.51 -4.98 -11.87
C GLY A 34 -2.89 -4.37 -11.60
N LEU A 35 -3.09 -3.74 -10.44
CA LEU A 35 -4.33 -3.10 -10.02
C LEU A 35 -4.18 -1.57 -9.98
N THR A 36 -5.30 -0.86 -10.09
CA THR A 36 -5.36 0.56 -9.75
C THR A 36 -5.44 0.73 -8.23
N TYR A 37 -5.11 1.93 -7.73
CA TYR A 37 -5.26 2.27 -6.31
C TYR A 37 -6.68 1.97 -5.80
N GLU A 38 -7.71 2.44 -6.49
CA GLU A 38 -9.10 2.25 -6.09
C GLU A 38 -9.48 0.76 -6.04
N GLU A 39 -9.04 0.00 -7.03
CA GLU A 39 -9.31 -1.44 -7.10
C GLU A 39 -8.57 -2.22 -6.01
N ALA A 40 -7.33 -1.83 -5.72
CA ALA A 40 -6.54 -2.38 -4.62
C ALA A 40 -7.20 -2.13 -3.26
N VAL A 41 -7.64 -0.90 -2.99
CA VAL A 41 -8.34 -0.54 -1.74
C VAL A 41 -9.65 -1.33 -1.61
N ARG A 42 -10.44 -1.40 -2.70
CA ARG A 42 -11.70 -2.16 -2.74
C ARG A 42 -11.46 -3.64 -2.45
N ARG A 43 -10.55 -4.27 -3.18
CA ARG A 43 -10.23 -5.70 -2.99
C ARG A 43 -9.62 -6.01 -1.63
N ALA A 44 -8.79 -5.12 -1.08
CA ALA A 44 -8.26 -5.26 0.27
C ALA A 44 -9.37 -5.23 1.32
N ARG A 45 -10.31 -4.27 1.21
CA ARG A 45 -11.48 -4.18 2.10
C ARG A 45 -12.40 -5.40 1.97
N ASP A 46 -12.58 -5.90 0.76
CA ASP A 46 -13.37 -7.10 0.46
C ASP A 46 -12.62 -8.42 0.74
N ARG A 47 -11.36 -8.37 1.21
CA ARG A 47 -10.47 -9.53 1.46
C ARG A 47 -10.36 -10.46 0.25
N CYS A 48 -10.31 -9.86 -0.93
CA CYS A 48 -10.35 -10.54 -2.22
C CYS A 48 -9.04 -10.35 -3.02
N LEU A 49 -7.95 -9.94 -2.35
CA LEU A 49 -6.62 -9.86 -2.94
C LEU A 49 -5.99 -11.26 -3.12
N PRO A 50 -5.06 -11.40 -4.09
CA PRO A 50 -4.35 -12.67 -4.29
C PRO A 50 -3.50 -13.03 -3.06
N LYS A 51 -3.36 -14.31 -2.73
CA LYS A 51 -2.56 -14.75 -1.57
C LYS A 51 -1.07 -14.71 -1.87
N ASN A 52 -0.45 -13.54 -1.74
CA ASN A 52 0.99 -13.35 -1.85
C ASN A 52 1.47 -12.27 -0.86
N HIS A 53 2.80 -12.10 -0.74
CA HIS A 53 3.39 -11.15 0.21
C HIS A 53 2.99 -9.70 -0.11
N ILE A 54 2.99 -9.31 -1.38
CA ILE A 54 2.60 -7.96 -1.83
C ILE A 54 1.16 -7.63 -1.40
N ALA A 55 0.25 -8.59 -1.55
CA ALA A 55 -1.15 -8.42 -1.16
C ALA A 55 -1.33 -8.35 0.36
N ALA A 56 -0.53 -9.11 1.13
CA ALA A 56 -0.56 -9.03 2.58
C ALA A 56 -0.09 -7.66 3.08
N ASP A 57 0.99 -7.14 2.49
CA ASP A 57 1.48 -5.79 2.77
C ASP A 57 0.42 -4.73 2.39
N LEU A 58 -0.20 -4.88 1.22
CA LEU A 58 -1.25 -3.98 0.74
C LEU A 58 -2.48 -3.97 1.67
N GLU A 59 -2.90 -5.13 2.18
CA GLU A 59 -3.98 -5.22 3.16
C GLU A 59 -3.65 -4.48 4.46
N LEU A 60 -2.40 -4.57 4.93
CA LEU A 60 -1.94 -3.84 6.11
C LEU A 60 -1.95 -2.34 5.86
N LEU A 61 -1.42 -1.88 4.72
CA LEU A 61 -1.40 -0.46 4.37
C LEU A 61 -2.82 0.11 4.25
N VAL A 62 -3.76 -0.63 3.66
CA VAL A 62 -5.17 -0.20 3.55
C VAL A 62 -5.86 -0.15 4.92
N GLN A 63 -5.49 -1.02 5.88
CA GLN A 63 -6.01 -0.95 7.25
C GLN A 63 -5.52 0.27 8.04
N LEU A 64 -4.37 0.83 7.66
CA LEU A 64 -3.83 2.05 8.27
C LEU A 64 -4.45 3.33 7.71
N LEU A 65 -5.20 3.26 6.60
CA LEU A 65 -5.90 4.42 6.07
C LEU A 65 -7.03 4.84 7.03
N PRO A 66 -7.21 6.15 7.28
CA PRO A 66 -8.39 6.64 7.97
C PRO A 66 -9.66 6.29 7.17
N ALA A 67 -10.74 5.97 7.91
CA ALA A 67 -12.01 5.49 7.35
C ALA A 67 -12.71 6.51 6.44
#